data_AF-A0A926K2A2-F1
#
_entry.id   AF-A0A926K2A2-F1
#
_cell.length_a   1.000
_cell.length_b   1.000
_cell.length_c   1.000
_cell.angle_alpha   90.00
_cell.angle_beta   90.00
_cell.angle_gamma   90.00
#
_symmetry.space_group_name_H-M   'P 1'
#
loop_
_entity.id
_entity.type
_entity.pdbx_description
1 polymer ?
#
loop_
_entity_poly.entity_id
_entity_poly.type
_entity_poly.pdbx_seq_one_letter_code
_entity_poly.pdbx_strand_id
1 'polypeptide(L)'
;MSKRKRFAPDETPAVDRTDDDMQVVDYDDHDLLGQADWVIGGEAARKARQQGLYAGYVLFLGALVYGLPIVQTVFRTSDAGSLGQQLHSPVAVALLVVSVGALLGAVVFAGRFRGPVVPPMPWIDLVLIAPLDRALALRRWWRYAAVGGLFVGGLSGLTIGAGLAFAQVAGIVAIGVTTVAGAALGVLASRLWLWSQVRSWPGPDRGLSLLWRVPDALRELHSESLRAHSANTSTLTGSALTGNLRTARLALTRPVRHGRSARLRPGRPFGVLVRRDVIGLRRTPGAFLSGLGLALLGGAVVTWAFAQPAAPSIAATIGLLPLYLGFGAWSEGLRLQADNVGTPSLLGTGEVVEALAHLVVPTALTALVLTGWVAVTGLFGPVPVAAAVSLCLVLVLVVAGNVLAAFRGSPTFVLRPQMVVAWYAMPAVTVVLLGSVVAVLTKAASYTWLSVVSWLVYAVLLWAVSRVRRLTYLHRA
;
A
#
# COMPACT_ATOMS: atom_id res chain seq x y z
N MET A 1 71.81 41.56 28.59
CA MET A 1 72.32 42.15 27.32
C MET A 1 72.32 41.09 26.24
N SER A 2 71.26 41.03 25.44
CA SER A 2 71.06 40.04 24.37
C SER A 2 71.01 40.76 23.03
N LYS A 3 71.98 40.47 22.16
CA LYS A 3 72.12 41.08 20.82
C LYS A 3 71.09 40.46 19.87
N ARG A 4 70.01 41.19 19.56
CA ARG A 4 69.10 40.87 18.44
C ARG A 4 69.83 41.12 17.11
N LYS A 5 70.12 40.04 16.39
CA LYS A 5 70.55 40.04 14.98
C LYS A 5 69.33 40.43 14.12
N ARG A 6 69.38 41.58 13.43
CA ARG A 6 68.39 41.96 12.42
C ARG A 6 68.59 41.04 11.21
N PHE A 7 67.60 40.24 10.87
CA PHE A 7 67.52 39.57 9.58
C PHE A 7 67.17 40.64 8.54
N ALA A 8 67.97 40.70 7.47
CA ALA A 8 67.65 41.47 6.28
C ALA A 8 66.38 40.89 5.62
N PRO A 9 65.55 41.71 4.97
CA PRO A 9 64.46 41.19 4.16
C PRO A 9 65.07 40.45 2.97
N ASP A 10 64.85 39.13 2.89
CA ASP A 10 65.07 38.38 1.67
C ASP A 10 64.18 38.98 0.59
N GLU A 11 64.82 39.46 -0.48
CA GLU A 11 64.17 39.78 -1.75
C GLU A 11 63.47 38.51 -2.22
N THR A 12 62.16 38.47 -2.05
CA THR A 12 61.31 37.45 -2.65
C THR A 12 61.40 37.70 -4.16
N PRO A 13 61.89 36.73 -4.97
CA PRO A 13 61.86 36.89 -6.41
C PRO A 13 60.40 37.12 -6.80
N ALA A 14 60.16 38.21 -7.53
CA ALA A 14 58.89 38.46 -8.18
C ALA A 14 58.65 37.27 -9.13
N VAL A 15 57.90 36.28 -8.64
CA VAL A 15 57.29 35.28 -9.49
C VAL A 15 56.28 36.05 -10.30
N ASP A 16 56.69 36.41 -11.51
CA ASP A 16 55.82 36.84 -12.60
C ASP A 16 54.81 35.71 -12.82
N ARG A 17 53.73 35.72 -12.03
CA ARG A 17 52.53 34.93 -12.29
C ARG A 17 51.89 35.58 -13.50
N THR A 18 52.40 35.22 -14.67
CA THR A 18 51.62 35.27 -15.89
C THR A 18 50.29 34.58 -15.57
N ASP A 19 49.17 35.29 -15.76
CA ASP A 19 47.78 34.80 -15.71
C ASP A 19 47.49 33.75 -16.81
N ASP A 20 48.51 32.96 -17.16
CA ASP A 20 48.50 31.93 -18.18
C ASP A 20 48.01 30.63 -17.52
N ASP A 21 46.88 30.14 -18.00
CA ASP A 21 46.34 28.80 -17.76
C ASP A 21 45.88 28.47 -16.33
N MET A 22 44.94 29.25 -15.76
CA MET A 22 43.82 28.57 -15.09
C MET A 22 42.96 27.92 -16.18
N GLN A 23 43.41 26.78 -16.71
CA GLN A 23 42.58 25.93 -17.56
C GLN A 23 41.32 25.60 -16.75
N VAL A 24 40.21 26.25 -17.12
CA VAL A 24 38.88 25.87 -16.68
C VAL A 24 38.65 24.51 -17.31
N VAL A 25 38.98 23.45 -16.57
CA VAL A 25 38.68 22.08 -16.99
C VAL A 25 37.16 21.96 -16.93
N ASP A 26 36.53 22.06 -18.10
CA ASP A 26 35.12 21.81 -18.26
C ASP A 26 34.89 20.30 -18.14
N TYR A 27 34.38 19.89 -16.99
CA TYR A 27 34.06 18.49 -16.73
C TYR A 27 32.64 18.22 -17.24
N ASP A 28 32.49 17.24 -18.15
CA ASP A 28 31.17 16.77 -18.54
C ASP A 28 30.48 16.08 -17.34
N ASP A 29 29.36 16.65 -16.90
CA ASP A 29 28.47 16.09 -15.88
C ASP A 29 28.14 14.61 -16.15
N HIS A 30 28.03 14.22 -17.43
CA HIS A 30 27.76 12.84 -17.80
C HIS A 30 28.90 11.87 -17.44
N ASP A 31 30.14 12.30 -17.64
CA ASP A 31 31.32 11.49 -17.31
C ASP A 31 31.51 11.37 -15.80
N LEU A 32 31.33 12.47 -15.06
CA LEU A 32 31.38 12.47 -13.60
C LEU A 32 30.29 11.56 -13.00
N LEU A 33 29.07 11.59 -13.53
CA LEU A 33 27.99 10.71 -13.10
C LEU A 33 28.26 9.24 -13.47
N GLY A 34 28.89 8.97 -14.61
CA GLY A 34 29.32 7.63 -15.02
C GLY A 34 30.35 7.03 -14.06
N GLN A 35 31.36 7.83 -13.68
CA GLN A 35 32.35 7.44 -12.68
C GLN A 35 31.73 7.22 -11.31
N ALA A 36 30.84 8.11 -10.87
CA ALA A 36 30.11 7.95 -9.60
C ALA A 36 29.25 6.68 -9.58
N ASP A 37 28.57 6.32 -10.68
CA ASP A 37 27.81 5.07 -10.76
C ASP A 37 28.72 3.84 -10.69
N TRP A 38 29.90 3.91 -11.31
CA TRP A 38 30.89 2.84 -11.20
C TRP A 38 31.40 2.66 -9.76
N VAL A 39 31.74 3.75 -9.09
CA VAL A 39 32.32 3.73 -7.73
C VAL A 39 31.27 3.36 -6.67
N ILE A 40 30.09 3.99 -6.70
CA ILE A 40 29.05 3.79 -5.70
C ILE A 40 28.23 2.52 -5.99
N GLY A 41 27.92 2.29 -7.26
CA GLY A 41 27.05 1.21 -7.70
C GLY A 41 27.78 -0.08 -8.02
N GLY A 42 28.94 0.01 -8.70
CA GLY A 42 29.75 -1.13 -9.12
C GLY A 42 28.93 -2.31 -9.66
N GLU A 43 29.26 -3.52 -9.21
CA GLU A 43 28.50 -4.73 -9.53
C GLU A 43 27.09 -4.75 -8.93
N ALA A 44 26.88 -4.11 -7.77
CA ALA A 44 25.60 -4.10 -7.08
C ALA A 44 24.52 -3.40 -7.91
N ALA A 45 24.85 -2.30 -8.58
CA ALA A 45 23.96 -1.60 -9.50
C ALA A 45 23.61 -2.43 -10.75
N ARG A 46 24.53 -3.29 -11.22
CA ARG A 46 24.27 -4.24 -12.31
C ARG A 46 23.32 -5.35 -11.84
N LYS A 47 23.58 -5.93 -10.65
CA LYS A 47 22.71 -6.95 -10.02
C LYS A 47 21.30 -6.39 -9.77
N ALA A 48 21.19 -5.15 -9.28
CA ALA A 48 19.89 -4.49 -9.07
C ALA A 48 19.10 -4.33 -10.37
N ARG A 49 19.75 -3.99 -11.49
CA ARG A 49 19.10 -3.94 -12.82
C ARG A 49 18.59 -5.32 -13.25
N GLN A 50 19.41 -6.36 -13.10
CA GLN A 50 19.01 -7.73 -13.42
C GLN A 50 17.84 -8.20 -12.54
N GLN A 51 17.87 -7.89 -11.24
CA GLN A 51 16.75 -8.17 -10.32
C GLN A 51 15.47 -7.43 -10.71
N GLY A 52 15.58 -6.17 -11.14
CA GLY A 52 14.44 -5.40 -11.64
C GLY A 52 13.82 -6.00 -12.90
N LEU A 53 14.65 -6.40 -13.87
CA LEU A 53 14.19 -7.10 -15.08
C LEU A 53 13.56 -8.45 -14.75
N TYR A 54 14.18 -9.22 -13.85
CA TYR A 54 13.63 -10.48 -13.37
C TYR A 54 12.28 -10.29 -12.67
N ALA A 55 12.13 -9.26 -11.83
CA ALA A 55 10.86 -8.93 -11.21
C ALA A 55 9.79 -8.55 -12.25
N GLY A 56 10.17 -7.79 -13.28
CA GLY A 56 9.29 -7.49 -14.41
C GLY A 56 8.85 -8.73 -15.19
N TYR A 57 9.78 -9.66 -15.44
CA TYR A 57 9.51 -10.96 -16.06
C TYR A 57 8.55 -11.81 -15.21
N VAL A 58 8.80 -11.93 -13.90
CA VAL A 58 7.93 -12.67 -12.98
C VAL A 58 6.54 -12.05 -12.91
N LEU A 59 6.44 -10.71 -12.90
CA LEU A 59 5.14 -10.02 -12.92
C LEU A 59 4.38 -10.30 -14.21
N PHE A 60 5.06 -10.26 -15.36
CA PHE A 60 4.47 -10.60 -16.65
C PHE A 60 3.95 -12.05 -16.68
N LEU A 61 4.78 -13.01 -16.26
CA LEU A 61 4.35 -14.40 -16.14
C LEU A 61 3.17 -14.55 -15.18
N GLY A 62 3.20 -13.87 -14.03
CA GLY A 62 2.08 -13.90 -13.07
C GLY A 62 0.79 -13.35 -13.66
N ALA A 63 0.85 -12.26 -14.42
CA ALA A 63 -0.29 -11.71 -15.13
C ALA A 63 -0.82 -12.67 -16.20
N LEU A 64 0.07 -13.35 -16.94
CA LEU A 64 -0.31 -14.33 -17.96
C LEU A 64 -0.93 -15.61 -17.35
N VAL A 65 -0.28 -16.17 -16.33
CA VAL A 65 -0.65 -17.47 -15.74
C VAL A 65 -1.83 -17.35 -14.77
N TYR A 66 -1.95 -16.25 -14.04
CA TYR A 66 -2.99 -16.07 -13.03
C TYR A 66 -3.94 -14.93 -13.37
N GLY A 67 -3.40 -13.76 -13.74
CA GLY A 67 -4.22 -12.57 -14.02
C GLY A 67 -5.25 -12.80 -15.13
N LEU A 68 -4.79 -13.28 -16.28
CA LEU A 68 -5.65 -13.49 -17.45
C LEU A 68 -6.72 -14.57 -17.21
N PRO A 69 -6.41 -15.76 -16.66
CA PRO A 69 -7.45 -16.73 -16.31
C PRO A 69 -8.45 -16.22 -15.26
N ILE A 70 -7.99 -15.45 -14.26
CA ILE A 70 -8.89 -14.84 -13.27
C ILE A 70 -9.86 -13.90 -13.96
N VAL A 71 -9.36 -12.93 -14.74
CA VAL A 71 -10.19 -11.95 -15.45
C VAL A 71 -11.12 -12.65 -16.45
N GLN A 72 -10.62 -13.63 -17.21
CA GLN A 72 -11.44 -14.43 -18.12
C GLN A 72 -12.55 -15.18 -17.38
N THR A 73 -12.25 -15.75 -16.20
CA THR A 73 -13.25 -16.46 -15.38
C THR A 73 -14.32 -15.50 -14.85
N VAL A 74 -13.94 -14.29 -14.41
CA VAL A 74 -14.90 -13.23 -14.02
C VAL A 74 -15.91 -12.99 -15.13
N PHE A 75 -15.42 -12.83 -16.36
CA PHE A 75 -16.27 -12.50 -17.48
C PHE A 75 -17.05 -13.69 -18.03
N ARG A 76 -16.47 -14.90 -18.08
CA ARG A 76 -17.18 -16.12 -18.52
C ARG A 76 -18.26 -16.59 -17.57
N THR A 77 -18.11 -16.32 -16.27
CA THR A 77 -19.12 -16.67 -15.26
C THR A 77 -20.20 -15.60 -15.11
N SER A 78 -20.06 -14.48 -15.81
CA SER A 78 -21.07 -13.43 -15.91
C SER A 78 -21.87 -13.63 -17.20
N ASP A 79 -23.17 -13.36 -17.17
CA ASP A 79 -23.95 -13.26 -18.41
C ASP A 79 -23.43 -12.07 -19.24
N ALA A 80 -22.94 -12.32 -20.46
CA ALA A 80 -22.29 -11.30 -21.27
C ALA A 80 -23.25 -10.15 -21.64
N GLY A 81 -24.54 -10.45 -21.85
CA GLY A 81 -25.56 -9.46 -22.13
C GLY A 81 -25.82 -8.54 -20.94
N SER A 82 -26.11 -9.12 -19.78
CA SER A 82 -26.30 -8.39 -18.51
C SER A 82 -25.05 -7.60 -18.11
N LEU A 83 -23.87 -8.19 -18.25
CA LEU A 83 -22.60 -7.53 -17.94
C LEU A 83 -22.35 -6.34 -18.89
N GLY A 84 -22.60 -6.49 -20.19
CA GLY A 84 -22.50 -5.40 -21.14
C GLY A 84 -23.41 -4.22 -20.75
N GLN A 85 -24.67 -4.50 -20.45
CA GLN A 85 -25.62 -3.47 -19.98
C GLN A 85 -25.16 -2.80 -18.67
N GLN A 86 -24.65 -3.59 -17.72
CA GLN A 86 -24.11 -3.07 -16.47
C GLN A 86 -22.87 -2.20 -16.68
N LEU A 87 -21.93 -2.62 -17.53
CA LEU A 87 -20.71 -1.86 -17.83
C LEU A 87 -21.00 -0.54 -18.55
N HIS A 88 -22.06 -0.48 -19.37
CA HIS A 88 -22.54 0.75 -20.00
C HIS A 88 -23.40 1.62 -19.07
N SER A 89 -23.76 1.13 -17.88
CA SER A 89 -24.57 1.91 -16.94
C SER A 89 -23.78 3.12 -16.41
N PRO A 90 -24.45 4.27 -16.18
CA PRO A 90 -23.83 5.42 -15.53
C PRO A 90 -23.19 5.08 -14.17
N VAL A 91 -23.75 4.10 -13.46
CA VAL A 91 -23.26 3.61 -12.17
C VAL A 91 -21.91 2.92 -12.33
N ALA A 92 -21.74 2.04 -13.31
CA ALA A 92 -20.45 1.38 -13.55
C ALA A 92 -19.37 2.37 -13.98
N VAL A 93 -19.71 3.34 -14.83
CA VAL A 93 -18.78 4.43 -15.21
C VAL A 93 -18.39 5.26 -13.98
N ALA A 94 -19.34 5.65 -13.14
CA ALA A 94 -19.07 6.39 -11.91
C ALA A 94 -18.18 5.57 -10.95
N LEU A 95 -18.46 4.28 -10.75
CA LEU A 95 -17.64 3.38 -9.93
C LEU A 95 -16.22 3.25 -10.48
N LEU A 96 -16.05 3.15 -11.80
CA LEU A 96 -14.74 3.10 -12.44
C LEU A 96 -13.97 4.41 -12.21
N VAL A 97 -14.60 5.56 -12.44
CA VAL A 97 -13.99 6.88 -12.23
C VAL A 97 -13.59 7.07 -10.76
N VAL A 98 -14.47 6.71 -9.82
CA VAL A 98 -14.17 6.78 -8.38
C VAL A 98 -13.03 5.83 -8.01
N SER A 99 -13.00 4.61 -8.56
CA SER A 99 -11.94 3.62 -8.30
C SER A 99 -10.59 4.08 -8.82
N VAL A 100 -10.55 4.62 -10.05
CA VAL A 100 -9.33 5.20 -10.64
C VAL A 100 -8.88 6.43 -9.85
N GLY A 101 -9.81 7.34 -9.51
CA GLY A 101 -9.52 8.51 -8.69
C GLY A 101 -8.98 8.15 -7.31
N ALA A 102 -9.54 7.12 -6.66
CA ALA A 102 -9.08 6.61 -5.38
C ALA A 102 -7.67 5.99 -5.49
N LEU A 103 -7.40 5.22 -6.55
CA LEU A 103 -6.08 4.66 -6.83
C LEU A 103 -5.03 5.77 -7.03
N LEU A 104 -5.33 6.76 -7.86
CA LEU A 104 -4.44 7.91 -8.09
C LEU A 104 -4.25 8.73 -6.80
N GLY A 105 -5.31 8.93 -6.03
CA GLY A 105 -5.25 9.57 -4.71
C GLY A 105 -4.37 8.81 -3.71
N ALA A 106 -4.42 7.47 -3.73
CA ALA A 106 -3.55 6.62 -2.92
C ALA A 106 -2.08 6.73 -3.34
N VAL A 107 -1.81 6.81 -4.64
CA VAL A 107 -0.45 7.05 -5.18
C VAL A 107 0.08 8.42 -4.76
N VAL A 108 -0.74 9.46 -4.85
CA VAL A 108 -0.39 10.78 -4.30
C VAL A 108 -0.13 10.66 -2.81
N PHE A 109 -0.99 10.01 -2.03
CA PHE A 109 -0.76 9.86 -0.59
C PHE A 109 0.55 9.14 -0.26
N ALA A 110 0.85 8.04 -0.98
CA ALA A 110 2.06 7.25 -0.83
C ALA A 110 3.32 8.07 -1.16
N GLY A 111 3.29 8.89 -2.20
CA GLY A 111 4.42 9.76 -2.60
C GLY A 111 4.92 10.71 -1.53
N ARG A 112 4.05 11.08 -0.59
CA ARG A 112 4.45 11.92 0.54
C ARG A 112 5.36 11.22 1.54
N PHE A 113 5.40 9.88 1.53
CA PHE A 113 6.18 9.06 2.48
C PHE A 113 7.33 8.33 1.82
N ARG A 114 7.07 7.84 0.61
CA ARG A 114 8.01 7.13 -0.24
C ARG A 114 7.69 7.55 -1.65
N GLY A 115 8.51 8.46 -2.18
CA GLY A 115 8.38 8.85 -3.58
C GLY A 115 8.94 7.81 -4.56
N PRO A 116 8.76 8.04 -5.87
CA PRO A 116 9.31 7.20 -6.91
C PRO A 116 10.84 7.33 -7.04
N VAL A 117 11.41 8.46 -6.64
CA VAL A 117 12.85 8.76 -6.78
C VAL A 117 13.53 8.56 -5.44
N VAL A 118 14.10 7.38 -5.22
CA VAL A 118 14.77 7.01 -3.96
C VAL A 118 16.19 6.49 -4.26
N PRO A 119 17.16 7.39 -4.51
CA PRO A 119 18.56 7.00 -4.56
C PRO A 119 19.04 6.42 -3.21
N PRO A 120 20.07 5.56 -3.20
CA PRO A 120 20.64 5.04 -1.97
C PRO A 120 21.35 6.15 -1.18
N MET A 121 21.44 6.02 0.15
CA MET A 121 22.07 7.04 1.02
C MET A 121 23.46 7.51 0.54
N PRO A 122 24.40 6.63 0.16
CA PRO A 122 25.71 7.07 -0.34
C PRO A 122 25.62 7.97 -1.58
N TRP A 123 24.64 7.76 -2.46
CA TRP A 123 24.43 8.62 -3.63
C TRP A 123 23.95 10.02 -3.21
N ILE A 124 23.05 10.08 -2.23
CA ILE A 124 22.55 11.35 -1.70
C ILE A 124 23.68 12.14 -1.04
N ASP A 125 24.52 11.47 -0.27
CA ASP A 125 25.54 12.12 0.54
C ASP A 125 26.82 12.46 -0.25
N LEU A 126 27.13 11.73 -1.32
CA LEU A 126 28.36 11.94 -2.10
C LEU A 126 28.10 12.68 -3.41
N VAL A 127 26.99 12.41 -4.11
CA VAL A 127 26.74 12.93 -5.47
C VAL A 127 25.84 14.16 -5.46
N LEU A 128 24.78 14.18 -4.64
CA LEU A 128 23.83 15.31 -4.64
C LEU A 128 24.35 16.58 -3.94
N ILE A 129 25.50 16.49 -3.25
CA ILE A 129 26.19 17.65 -2.66
C ILE A 129 27.11 18.34 -3.69
N ALA A 130 27.56 17.61 -4.71
CA ALA A 130 28.36 18.17 -5.79
C ALA A 130 27.54 19.20 -6.61
N PRO A 131 28.20 20.18 -7.25
CA PRO A 131 27.55 21.22 -8.05
C PRO A 131 27.01 20.71 -9.41
N LEU A 132 26.41 19.52 -9.44
CA LEU A 132 25.83 18.88 -10.63
C LEU A 132 24.34 19.25 -10.77
N ASP A 133 23.81 19.28 -12.00
CA ASP A 133 22.36 19.42 -12.17
C ASP A 133 21.63 18.23 -11.55
N ARG A 134 20.82 18.52 -10.53
CA ARG A 134 20.03 17.52 -9.79
C ARG A 134 19.07 16.75 -10.71
N ALA A 135 18.58 17.38 -11.79
CA ALA A 135 17.76 16.68 -12.77
C ALA A 135 18.52 15.53 -13.43
N LEU A 136 19.79 15.72 -13.77
CA LEU A 136 20.65 14.70 -14.37
C LEU A 136 21.00 13.62 -13.34
N ALA A 137 21.43 14.01 -12.14
CA ALA A 137 21.80 13.08 -11.07
C ALA A 137 20.66 12.15 -10.62
N LEU A 138 19.40 12.63 -10.67
CA LEU A 138 18.21 11.86 -10.28
C LEU A 138 17.48 11.19 -11.45
N ARG A 139 17.83 11.53 -12.70
CA ARG A 139 17.14 11.07 -13.93
C ARG A 139 16.99 9.57 -13.99
N ARG A 140 18.03 8.84 -13.58
CA ARG A 140 18.07 7.38 -13.62
C ARG A 140 17.00 6.75 -12.74
N TRP A 141 16.91 7.18 -11.49
CA TRP A 141 15.93 6.67 -10.52
C TRP A 141 14.50 6.99 -10.95
N TRP A 142 14.28 8.19 -11.49
CA TRP A 142 13.01 8.54 -12.10
C TRP A 142 12.66 7.64 -13.28
N ARG A 143 13.60 7.39 -14.20
CA ARG A 143 13.37 6.52 -15.36
C ARG A 143 12.91 5.12 -14.93
N TYR A 144 13.51 4.54 -13.89
CA TYR A 144 13.06 3.25 -13.38
C TYR A 144 11.61 3.28 -12.88
N ALA A 145 11.22 4.31 -12.13
CA ALA A 145 9.85 4.44 -11.67
C ALA A 145 8.85 4.75 -12.81
N ALA A 146 9.26 5.56 -13.79
CA ALA A 146 8.43 5.88 -14.95
C ALA A 146 8.21 4.66 -15.86
N VAL A 147 9.28 3.91 -16.17
CA VAL A 147 9.19 2.66 -16.94
C VAL A 147 8.42 1.60 -16.17
N GLY A 148 8.65 1.49 -14.85
CA GLY A 148 7.89 0.59 -13.98
C GLY A 148 6.39 0.90 -13.99
N GLY A 149 6.01 2.18 -13.85
CA GLY A 149 4.62 2.61 -13.91
C GLY A 149 3.98 2.36 -15.27
N LEU A 150 4.68 2.68 -16.37
CA LEU A 150 4.26 2.39 -17.73
C LEU A 150 4.01 0.89 -17.94
N PHE A 151 4.97 0.07 -17.52
CA PHE A 151 4.93 -1.39 -17.66
C PHE A 151 3.77 -1.99 -16.84
N VAL A 152 3.65 -1.66 -15.55
CA VAL A 152 2.59 -2.17 -14.68
C VAL A 152 1.22 -1.73 -15.16
N GLY A 153 1.08 -0.47 -15.57
CA GLY A 153 -0.16 0.07 -16.11
C GLY A 153 -0.55 -0.61 -17.44
N GLY A 154 0.40 -0.72 -18.37
CA GLY A 154 0.20 -1.39 -19.65
C GLY A 154 -0.13 -2.88 -19.49
N LEU A 155 0.56 -3.59 -18.59
CA LEU A 155 0.30 -4.99 -18.29
C LEU A 155 -1.07 -5.21 -17.65
N SER A 156 -1.49 -4.30 -16.76
CA SER A 156 -2.83 -4.33 -16.15
C SER A 156 -3.91 -4.12 -17.21
N GLY A 157 -3.72 -3.12 -18.09
CA GLY A 157 -4.59 -2.86 -19.23
C GLY A 157 -4.66 -4.05 -20.21
N LEU A 158 -3.52 -4.65 -20.53
CA LEU A 158 -3.42 -5.86 -21.36
C LEU A 158 -4.20 -7.03 -20.75
N THR A 159 -4.03 -7.27 -19.45
CA THR A 159 -4.70 -8.36 -18.73
C THR A 159 -6.23 -8.18 -18.76
N ILE A 160 -6.71 -6.96 -18.52
CA ILE A 160 -8.14 -6.63 -18.56
C ILE A 160 -8.70 -6.79 -19.99
N GLY A 161 -8.04 -6.19 -20.99
CA GLY A 161 -8.50 -6.22 -22.38
C GLY A 161 -8.46 -7.61 -22.99
N ALA A 162 -7.39 -8.37 -22.73
CA ALA A 162 -7.28 -9.76 -23.16
C ALA A 162 -8.37 -10.61 -22.49
N GLY A 163 -8.60 -10.43 -21.19
CA GLY A 163 -9.67 -11.12 -20.48
C GLY A 163 -11.07 -10.82 -21.06
N LEU A 164 -11.36 -9.55 -21.40
CA LEU A 164 -12.61 -9.16 -22.07
C LEU A 164 -12.75 -9.82 -23.45
N ALA A 165 -11.68 -9.81 -24.25
CA ALA A 165 -11.67 -10.39 -25.59
C ALA A 165 -11.82 -11.92 -25.56
N PHE A 166 -11.08 -12.62 -24.70
CA PHE A 166 -11.16 -14.07 -24.55
C PHE A 166 -12.46 -14.57 -23.90
N ALA A 167 -13.18 -13.68 -23.22
CA ALA A 167 -14.53 -13.93 -22.73
C ALA A 167 -15.62 -13.52 -23.72
N GLN A 168 -15.26 -13.03 -24.92
CA GLN A 168 -16.19 -12.57 -25.97
C GLN A 168 -17.11 -11.43 -25.52
N VAL A 169 -16.69 -10.66 -24.50
CA VAL A 169 -17.42 -9.47 -24.03
C VAL A 169 -17.08 -8.25 -24.90
N ALA A 170 -15.87 -8.20 -25.44
CA ALA A 170 -15.42 -7.14 -26.34
C ALA A 170 -14.56 -7.73 -27.48
N GLY A 171 -14.36 -6.96 -28.55
CA GLY A 171 -13.50 -7.37 -29.67
C GLY A 171 -12.00 -7.27 -29.35
N ILE A 172 -11.16 -7.80 -30.24
CA ILE A 172 -9.69 -7.74 -30.15
C ILE A 172 -9.16 -6.30 -30.00
N VAL A 173 -9.88 -5.31 -30.54
CA VAL A 173 -9.57 -3.88 -30.39
C VAL A 173 -9.52 -3.45 -28.91
N ALA A 174 -10.31 -4.07 -28.04
CA ALA A 174 -10.32 -3.77 -26.61
C ALA A 174 -8.95 -4.01 -25.98
N ILE A 175 -8.19 -5.00 -26.45
CA ILE A 175 -6.82 -5.27 -25.98
C ILE A 175 -5.94 -4.04 -26.17
N GLY A 176 -5.92 -3.48 -27.39
CA GLY A 176 -5.13 -2.30 -27.70
C GLY A 176 -5.58 -1.08 -26.88
N VAL A 177 -6.89 -0.83 -26.81
CA VAL A 177 -7.45 0.33 -26.10
C VAL A 177 -7.15 0.27 -24.60
N THR A 178 -7.40 -0.86 -23.95
CA THR A 178 -7.15 -0.98 -22.50
C THR A 178 -5.67 -0.99 -22.16
N THR A 179 -4.79 -1.56 -23.01
CA THR A 179 -3.33 -1.48 -22.82
C THR A 179 -2.86 -0.04 -22.90
N VAL A 180 -3.30 0.74 -23.89
CA VAL A 180 -2.95 2.16 -24.03
C VAL A 180 -3.50 2.98 -22.86
N ALA A 181 -4.76 2.78 -22.48
CA ALA A 181 -5.36 3.46 -21.34
C ALA A 181 -4.65 3.11 -20.02
N GLY A 182 -4.33 1.84 -19.80
CA GLY A 182 -3.58 1.37 -18.64
C GLY A 182 -2.17 1.95 -18.59
N ALA A 183 -1.47 2.00 -19.71
CA ALA A 183 -0.16 2.63 -19.84
C ALA A 183 -0.21 4.13 -19.52
N ALA A 184 -1.21 4.84 -20.06
CA ALA A 184 -1.44 6.26 -19.77
C ALA A 184 -1.73 6.50 -18.28
N LEU A 185 -2.57 5.67 -17.66
CA LEU A 185 -2.82 5.71 -16.21
C LEU A 185 -1.55 5.42 -15.40
N GLY A 186 -0.71 4.48 -15.84
CA GLY A 186 0.58 4.18 -15.20
C GLY A 186 1.54 5.37 -15.25
N VAL A 187 1.64 6.06 -16.38
CA VAL A 187 2.44 7.29 -16.53
C VAL A 187 1.89 8.41 -15.64
N LEU A 188 0.57 8.62 -15.65
CA LEU A 188 -0.08 9.62 -14.81
C LEU A 188 0.15 9.33 -13.32
N ALA A 189 0.03 8.07 -12.91
CA ALA A 189 0.30 7.63 -11.54
C ALA A 189 1.76 7.92 -11.16
N SER A 190 2.76 7.55 -11.97
CA SER A 190 4.17 7.87 -11.68
C SER A 190 4.43 9.37 -11.58
N ARG A 191 3.78 10.20 -12.41
CA ARG A 191 3.90 11.67 -12.35
C ARG A 191 3.28 12.24 -11.09
N LEU A 192 2.06 11.81 -10.74
CA LEU A 192 1.41 12.19 -9.47
C LEU A 192 2.21 11.73 -8.26
N TRP A 193 2.86 10.57 -8.35
CA TRP A 193 3.74 10.03 -7.33
C TRP A 193 4.96 10.93 -7.09
N LEU A 194 5.63 11.37 -8.17
CA LEU A 194 6.76 12.30 -8.13
C LEU A 194 6.34 13.68 -7.61
N TRP A 195 5.26 14.23 -8.15
CA TRP A 195 4.73 15.52 -7.71
C TRP A 195 4.42 15.53 -6.22
N SER A 196 3.86 14.43 -5.71
CA SER A 196 3.60 14.29 -4.29
C SER A 196 4.88 14.16 -3.45
N GLN A 197 5.92 13.52 -3.99
CA GLN A 197 7.24 13.47 -3.37
C GLN A 197 7.84 14.88 -3.24
N VAL A 198 7.78 15.70 -4.29
CA VAL A 198 8.25 17.09 -4.23
C VAL A 198 7.49 17.88 -3.17
N ARG A 199 6.16 17.73 -3.11
CA ARG A 199 5.31 18.41 -2.11
C ARG A 199 5.47 17.90 -0.67
N SER A 200 6.26 16.84 -0.45
CA SER A 200 6.56 16.37 0.90
C SER A 200 7.43 17.35 1.70
N TRP A 201 8.18 18.23 1.01
CA TRP A 201 9.08 19.23 1.60
C TRP A 201 8.63 20.68 1.31
N PRO A 202 8.82 21.66 2.22
CA PRO A 202 8.71 23.10 1.93
C PRO A 202 9.66 23.53 0.80
N GLY A 203 9.10 24.03 -0.30
CA GLY A 203 9.84 24.47 -1.48
C GLY A 203 9.09 25.57 -2.23
N PRO A 204 9.80 26.34 -3.08
CA PRO A 204 9.28 27.51 -3.78
C PRO A 204 8.25 27.13 -4.86
N ASP A 205 8.49 26.07 -5.65
CA ASP A 205 7.53 25.58 -6.63
C ASP A 205 6.82 24.30 -6.17
N ARG A 206 5.49 24.35 -6.19
CA ARG A 206 4.58 23.26 -5.84
C ARG A 206 3.40 23.16 -6.80
N GLY A 207 3.50 23.87 -7.93
CA GLY A 207 2.44 23.97 -8.93
C GLY A 207 2.10 22.61 -9.54
N LEU A 208 0.94 22.54 -10.19
CA LEU A 208 0.56 21.38 -11.01
C LEU A 208 1.41 21.30 -12.29
N SER A 209 2.06 22.39 -12.70
CA SER A 209 3.03 22.46 -13.80
C SER A 209 4.14 21.40 -13.66
N LEU A 210 4.59 21.14 -12.42
CA LEU A 210 5.62 20.15 -12.11
C LEU A 210 5.22 18.71 -12.47
N LEU A 211 3.93 18.40 -12.61
CA LEU A 211 3.48 17.09 -13.08
C LEU A 211 4.02 16.77 -14.48
N TRP A 212 4.17 17.79 -15.30
CA TRP A 212 4.57 17.66 -16.69
C TRP A 212 6.03 18.07 -16.93
N ARG A 213 6.56 18.99 -16.12
CA ARG A 213 7.97 19.41 -16.15
C ARG A 213 8.82 18.56 -15.22
N VAL A 214 9.08 17.33 -15.64
CA VAL A 214 9.88 16.36 -14.87
C VAL A 214 11.26 16.89 -14.47
N PRO A 215 12.06 17.53 -15.34
CA PRO A 215 13.37 18.05 -14.94
C PRO A 215 13.27 19.05 -13.79
N ASP A 216 12.29 19.96 -13.84
CA ASP A 216 12.05 20.94 -12.78
C ASP A 216 11.60 20.26 -11.49
N ALA A 217 10.70 19.27 -11.58
CA ALA A 217 10.29 18.47 -10.43
C ALA A 217 11.47 17.73 -9.77
N LEU A 218 12.45 17.25 -10.55
CA LEU A 218 13.65 16.61 -10.01
C LEU A 218 14.60 17.61 -9.34
N ARG A 219 14.69 18.84 -9.85
CA ARG A 219 15.47 19.92 -9.23
C ARG A 219 14.87 20.37 -7.90
N GLU A 220 13.55 20.37 -7.79
CA GLU A 220 12.82 20.69 -6.55
C GLU A 220 12.91 19.59 -5.47
N LEU A 221 13.45 18.39 -5.78
CA LEU A 221 13.64 17.35 -4.76
C LEU A 221 14.75 17.75 -3.78
N HIS A 222 14.37 18.00 -2.53
CA HIS A 222 15.30 18.42 -1.49
C HIS A 222 16.09 17.23 -0.92
N SER A 223 17.39 17.42 -0.63
CA SER A 223 18.29 16.36 -0.15
C SER A 223 17.83 15.74 1.17
N GLU A 224 17.38 16.54 2.15
CA GLU A 224 16.87 15.99 3.42
C GLU A 224 15.60 15.16 3.23
N SER A 225 14.73 15.57 2.28
CA SER A 225 13.56 14.77 1.93
C SER A 225 13.97 13.44 1.31
N LEU A 226 14.96 13.44 0.40
CA LEU A 226 15.48 12.22 -0.22
C LEU A 226 16.11 11.29 0.81
N ARG A 227 16.87 11.83 1.79
CA ARG A 227 17.38 11.05 2.92
C ARG A 227 16.26 10.39 3.71
N ALA A 228 15.19 11.14 4.03
CA ALA A 228 14.03 10.59 4.73
C ALA A 228 13.32 9.50 3.91
N HIS A 229 13.11 9.70 2.61
CA HIS A 229 12.51 8.70 1.71
C HIS A 229 13.39 7.44 1.60
N SER A 230 14.71 7.60 1.53
CA SER A 230 15.68 6.49 1.50
C SER A 230 15.71 5.73 2.82
N ALA A 231 15.82 6.43 3.95
CA ALA A 231 15.79 5.83 5.29
C ALA A 231 14.48 5.06 5.51
N ASN A 232 13.33 5.66 5.20
CA ASN A 232 12.03 5.01 5.29
C ASN A 232 11.97 3.75 4.41
N THR A 233 12.49 3.81 3.18
CA THR A 233 12.49 2.66 2.27
C THR A 233 13.36 1.52 2.82
N SER A 234 14.55 1.83 3.33
CA SER A 234 15.45 0.84 3.95
C SER A 234 14.83 0.25 5.22
N THR A 235 14.26 1.07 6.10
CA THR A 235 13.58 0.62 7.32
C THR A 235 12.39 -0.28 6.99
N LEU A 236 11.54 0.10 6.01
CA LEU A 236 10.41 -0.70 5.57
C LEU A 236 10.85 -2.03 4.98
N THR A 237 11.89 -2.01 4.14
CA THR A 237 12.42 -3.23 3.49
C THR A 237 13.03 -4.17 4.53
N GLY A 238 13.87 -3.66 5.43
CA GLY A 238 14.46 -4.45 6.51
C GLY A 238 13.41 -4.98 7.49
N SER A 239 12.40 -4.17 7.83
CA SER A 239 11.28 -4.57 8.68
C SER A 239 10.44 -5.66 8.03
N ALA A 240 10.17 -5.56 6.72
CA ALA A 240 9.46 -6.58 5.97
C ALA A 240 10.25 -7.89 5.94
N LEU A 241 11.56 -7.85 5.66
CA LEU A 241 12.41 -9.05 5.60
C LEU A 241 12.58 -9.73 6.96
N THR A 242 12.60 -8.96 8.05
CA THR A 242 12.74 -9.48 9.42
C THR A 242 11.40 -9.85 10.07
N GLY A 243 10.27 -9.62 9.39
CA GLY A 243 8.95 -9.82 9.97
C GLY A 243 8.53 -8.78 11.02
N ASN A 244 9.36 -7.76 11.28
CA ASN A 244 9.12 -6.75 12.30
C ASN A 244 8.22 -5.61 11.80
N LEU A 245 6.91 -5.88 11.74
CA LEU A 245 5.93 -4.87 11.30
C LEU A 245 5.81 -3.66 12.20
N ARG A 246 6.11 -3.82 13.49
CA ARG A 246 6.07 -2.73 14.44
C ARG A 246 6.99 -1.60 13.97
N THR A 247 8.21 -1.95 13.60
CA THR A 247 9.20 -0.98 13.08
C THR A 247 8.73 -0.37 11.75
N ALA A 248 8.22 -1.18 10.81
CA ALA A 248 7.68 -0.68 9.54
C ALA A 248 6.55 0.35 9.77
N ARG A 249 5.65 0.06 10.70
CA ARG A 249 4.54 0.93 11.04
C ARG A 249 5.00 2.21 11.71
N LEU A 250 5.89 2.13 12.70
CA LEU A 250 6.42 3.29 13.40
C LEU A 250 7.13 4.26 12.44
N ALA A 251 7.81 3.74 11.41
CA ALA A 251 8.41 4.55 10.34
C ALA A 251 7.36 5.30 9.49
N LEU A 252 6.13 4.79 9.38
CA LEU A 252 5.03 5.40 8.63
C LEU A 252 4.13 6.30 9.49
N THR A 253 4.24 6.24 10.81
CA THR A 253 3.36 6.97 11.72
C THR A 253 3.62 8.48 11.61
N ARG A 254 2.57 9.25 11.29
CA ARG A 254 2.65 10.72 11.27
C ARG A 254 2.48 11.28 12.69
N PRO A 255 3.11 12.44 12.98
CA PRO A 255 2.74 13.21 14.15
C PRO A 255 1.22 13.49 14.13
N VAL A 256 0.55 13.23 15.25
CA VAL A 256 -0.87 13.55 15.40
C VAL A 256 -1.04 15.06 15.28
N ARG A 257 -1.76 15.54 14.25
CA ARG A 257 -2.03 16.97 14.05
C ARG A 257 -3.47 17.38 14.38
N HIS A 258 -4.41 16.45 14.31
CA HIS A 258 -5.84 16.69 14.54
C HIS A 258 -6.26 16.15 15.91
N GLY A 259 -7.32 16.70 16.50
CA GLY A 259 -7.94 16.13 17.71
C GLY A 259 -7.03 16.09 18.96
N ARG A 260 -6.01 16.97 19.04
CA ARG A 260 -5.08 17.05 20.19
C ARG A 260 -5.78 17.47 21.49
N SER A 261 -6.82 18.30 21.38
CA SER A 261 -7.62 18.75 22.51
C SER A 261 -8.57 17.69 23.08
N ALA A 262 -8.90 16.65 22.30
CA ALA A 262 -9.74 15.56 22.78
C ALA A 262 -8.97 14.72 23.81
N ARG A 263 -9.39 14.78 25.07
CA ARG A 263 -8.81 14.01 26.17
C ARG A 263 -9.63 12.76 26.45
N LEU A 264 -8.95 11.67 26.78
CA LEU A 264 -9.59 10.45 27.26
C LEU A 264 -10.08 10.71 28.70
N ARG A 265 -11.36 10.43 28.95
CA ARG A 265 -11.95 10.57 30.29
C ARG A 265 -11.87 9.23 31.04
N PRO A 266 -11.71 9.26 32.38
CA PRO A 266 -11.75 8.03 33.18
C PRO A 266 -13.10 7.31 33.03
N GLY A 267 -13.10 6.01 33.28
CA GLY A 267 -14.29 5.17 33.16
C GLY A 267 -13.94 3.69 33.31
N ARG A 268 -14.93 2.82 33.03
CA ARG A 268 -14.73 1.36 33.05
C ARG A 268 -13.72 0.93 31.97
N PRO A 269 -12.81 -0.03 32.26
CA PRO A 269 -11.71 -0.39 31.37
C PRO A 269 -12.12 -0.61 29.90
N PHE A 270 -13.13 -1.45 29.67
CA PHE A 270 -13.62 -1.76 28.32
C PHE A 270 -14.09 -0.50 27.57
N GLY A 271 -14.93 0.32 28.21
CA GLY A 271 -15.44 1.55 27.61
C GLY A 271 -14.35 2.59 27.35
N VAL A 272 -13.31 2.63 28.20
CA VAL A 272 -12.16 3.52 28.03
C VAL A 272 -11.34 3.11 26.80
N LEU A 273 -11.11 1.80 26.58
CA LEU A 273 -10.42 1.30 25.39
C LEU A 273 -11.20 1.59 24.10
N VAL A 274 -12.53 1.40 24.09
CA VAL A 274 -13.37 1.76 22.93
C VAL A 274 -13.29 3.26 22.64
N ARG A 275 -13.40 4.12 23.67
CA ARG A 275 -13.29 5.59 23.50
C ARG A 275 -11.90 6.00 23.02
N ARG A 276 -10.85 5.32 23.49
CA ARG A 276 -9.46 5.54 23.04
C ARG A 276 -9.35 5.32 21.54
N ASP A 277 -9.94 4.26 21.00
CA ASP A 277 -9.89 3.98 19.56
C ASP A 277 -10.69 5.00 18.74
N VAL A 278 -11.86 5.43 19.22
CA VAL A 278 -12.62 6.51 18.59
C VAL A 278 -11.81 7.81 18.56
N ILE A 279 -11.14 8.17 19.65
CA ILE A 279 -10.23 9.33 19.70
C ILE A 279 -9.05 9.13 18.76
N GLY A 280 -8.49 7.91 18.69
CA GLY A 280 -7.44 7.51 17.77
C GLY A 280 -7.82 7.81 16.31
N LEU A 281 -8.98 7.31 15.86
CA LEU A 281 -9.49 7.56 14.51
C LEU A 281 -9.75 9.04 14.23
N ARG A 282 -10.28 9.78 15.21
CA ARG A 282 -10.46 11.25 15.10
C ARG A 282 -9.13 11.99 14.93
N ARG A 283 -8.05 11.48 15.52
CA ARG A 283 -6.70 12.04 15.43
C ARG A 283 -5.99 11.67 14.13
N THR A 284 -6.41 10.59 13.48
CA THR A 284 -5.87 10.06 12.22
C THR A 284 -6.95 10.03 11.12
N PRO A 285 -7.46 11.19 10.67
CA PRO A 285 -8.55 11.24 9.67
C PRO A 285 -8.21 10.49 8.37
N GLY A 286 -6.93 10.41 8.01
CA GLY A 286 -6.48 9.60 6.87
C GLY A 286 -6.80 8.10 7.03
N ALA A 287 -6.62 7.53 8.23
CA ALA A 287 -6.96 6.12 8.50
C ALA A 287 -8.48 5.89 8.49
N PHE A 288 -9.25 6.86 9.04
CA PHE A 288 -10.71 6.82 8.98
C PHE A 288 -11.20 6.84 7.53
N LEU A 289 -10.74 7.81 6.72
CA LEU A 289 -11.15 7.99 5.32
C LEU A 289 -10.69 6.83 4.43
N SER A 290 -9.45 6.33 4.60
CA SER A 290 -8.99 5.16 3.84
C SER A 290 -9.80 3.91 4.21
N GLY A 291 -10.09 3.72 5.50
CA GLY A 291 -10.93 2.63 5.97
C GLY A 291 -12.34 2.72 5.41
N LEU A 292 -12.93 3.92 5.41
CA LEU A 292 -14.26 4.18 4.85
C LEU A 292 -14.31 3.91 3.36
N GLY A 293 -13.36 4.43 2.58
CA GLY A 293 -13.32 4.21 1.13
C GLY A 293 -13.18 2.73 0.77
N LEU A 294 -12.26 2.02 1.43
CA LEU A 294 -12.03 0.59 1.21
C LEU A 294 -13.21 -0.27 1.68
N ALA A 295 -13.82 0.05 2.83
CA ALA A 295 -14.99 -0.65 3.34
C ALA A 295 -16.24 -0.38 2.46
N LEU A 296 -16.44 0.84 1.98
CA LEU A 296 -17.54 1.16 1.06
C LEU A 296 -17.37 0.41 -0.26
N LEU A 297 -16.18 0.43 -0.86
CA LEU A 297 -15.89 -0.30 -2.09
C LEU A 297 -16.07 -1.81 -1.91
N GLY A 298 -15.43 -2.38 -0.88
CA GLY A 298 -15.53 -3.81 -0.60
C GLY A 298 -16.94 -4.25 -0.22
N GLY A 299 -17.63 -3.46 0.62
CA GLY A 299 -19.01 -3.69 1.03
C GLY A 299 -19.98 -3.64 -0.14
N ALA A 300 -19.81 -2.68 -1.07
CA ALA A 300 -20.63 -2.59 -2.29
C ALA A 300 -20.50 -3.86 -3.13
N VAL A 301 -19.25 -4.25 -3.43
CA VAL A 301 -18.94 -5.39 -4.30
C VAL A 301 -19.38 -6.71 -3.65
N VAL A 302 -19.14 -6.88 -2.35
CA VAL A 302 -19.53 -8.09 -1.61
C VAL A 302 -21.05 -8.18 -1.49
N THR A 303 -21.75 -7.11 -1.11
CA THR A 303 -23.22 -7.12 -1.04
C THR A 303 -23.84 -7.36 -2.41
N TRP A 304 -23.33 -6.74 -3.47
CA TRP A 304 -23.75 -7.04 -4.84
C TRP A 304 -23.55 -8.53 -5.18
N ALA A 305 -22.36 -9.08 -4.86
CA ALA A 305 -22.05 -10.47 -5.10
C ALA A 305 -23.00 -11.43 -4.37
N PHE A 306 -23.47 -11.10 -3.16
CA PHE A 306 -24.37 -11.96 -2.39
C PHE A 306 -25.85 -11.76 -2.70
N ALA A 307 -26.26 -10.54 -2.99
CA ALA A 307 -27.67 -10.19 -3.14
C ALA A 307 -28.19 -10.31 -4.57
N GLN A 308 -27.32 -10.20 -5.58
CA GLN A 308 -27.72 -10.26 -6.99
C GLN A 308 -27.38 -11.63 -7.61
N PRO A 309 -28.38 -12.41 -8.08
CA PRO A 309 -28.13 -13.69 -8.74
C PRO A 309 -27.23 -13.60 -9.97
N ALA A 310 -27.31 -12.48 -10.71
CA ALA A 310 -26.52 -12.22 -11.91
C ALA A 310 -25.06 -11.81 -11.63
N ALA A 311 -24.72 -11.45 -10.39
CA ALA A 311 -23.34 -11.12 -10.07
C ALA A 311 -22.46 -12.38 -10.19
N PRO A 312 -21.20 -12.29 -10.62
CA PRO A 312 -20.30 -13.44 -10.61
C PRO A 312 -19.81 -13.73 -9.18
N SER A 313 -19.59 -15.00 -8.82
CA SER A 313 -19.13 -15.38 -7.46
C SER A 313 -17.75 -14.80 -7.12
N ILE A 314 -16.88 -14.65 -8.12
CA ILE A 314 -15.55 -14.06 -7.95
C ILE A 314 -15.57 -12.57 -7.60
N ALA A 315 -16.71 -11.87 -7.80
CA ALA A 315 -16.87 -10.52 -7.29
C ALA A 315 -16.71 -10.49 -5.77
N ALA A 316 -17.19 -11.50 -5.04
CA ALA A 316 -16.97 -11.61 -3.61
C ALA A 316 -15.47 -11.67 -3.28
N THR A 317 -14.68 -12.48 -4.01
CA THR A 317 -13.22 -12.55 -3.86
C THR A 317 -12.56 -11.17 -4.00
N ILE A 318 -12.97 -10.42 -5.03
CA ILE A 318 -12.44 -9.08 -5.32
C ILE A 318 -12.84 -8.07 -4.25
N GLY A 319 -14.10 -8.11 -3.77
CA GLY A 319 -14.62 -7.18 -2.77
C GLY A 319 -14.16 -7.48 -1.34
N LEU A 320 -13.85 -8.74 -1.01
CA LEU A 320 -13.41 -9.15 0.32
C LEU A 320 -12.05 -8.55 0.70
N LEU A 321 -11.13 -8.40 -0.25
CA LEU A 321 -9.82 -7.82 0.02
C LEU A 321 -9.89 -6.34 0.45
N PRO A 322 -10.52 -5.42 -0.30
CA PRO A 322 -10.69 -4.04 0.16
C PRO A 322 -11.53 -3.96 1.44
N LEU A 323 -12.56 -4.80 1.61
CA LEU A 323 -13.32 -4.84 2.88
C LEU A 323 -12.42 -5.20 4.06
N TYR A 324 -11.58 -6.23 3.91
CA TYR A 324 -10.59 -6.65 4.91
C TYR A 324 -9.58 -5.56 5.23
N LEU A 325 -9.04 -4.89 4.20
CA LEU A 325 -8.10 -3.78 4.37
C LEU A 325 -8.75 -2.56 5.01
N GLY A 326 -10.02 -2.28 4.69
CA GLY A 326 -10.81 -1.20 5.27
C GLY A 326 -11.03 -1.40 6.77
N PHE A 327 -11.43 -2.61 7.17
CA PHE A 327 -11.50 -3.00 8.59
C PHE A 327 -10.12 -2.85 9.27
N GLY A 328 -9.06 -3.28 8.58
CA GLY A 328 -7.69 -3.18 9.08
C GLY A 328 -7.24 -1.74 9.32
N ALA A 329 -7.66 -0.79 8.47
CA ALA A 329 -7.35 0.64 8.64
C ALA A 329 -8.00 1.23 9.91
N TRP A 330 -9.13 0.69 10.35
CA TRP A 330 -9.80 1.08 11.59
C TRP A 330 -9.32 0.28 12.83
N SER A 331 -8.54 -0.78 12.63
CA SER A 331 -8.10 -1.71 13.69
C SER A 331 -6.72 -1.37 14.27
N GLU A 332 -6.35 -0.10 14.28
CA GLU A 332 -5.02 0.32 14.77
C GLU A 332 -4.85 0.04 16.27
N GLY A 333 -5.90 0.20 17.08
CA GLY A 333 -5.91 -0.15 18.50
C GLY A 333 -5.58 -1.62 18.74
N LEU A 334 -6.20 -2.53 17.97
CA LEU A 334 -5.95 -3.98 18.05
C LEU A 334 -4.49 -4.33 17.74
N ARG A 335 -3.90 -3.68 16.73
CA ARG A 335 -2.51 -3.88 16.35
C ARG A 335 -1.53 -3.29 17.38
N LEU A 336 -1.85 -2.15 17.98
CA LEU A 336 -1.06 -1.59 19.08
C LEU A 336 -1.14 -2.46 20.34
N GLN A 337 -2.30 -3.09 20.59
CA GLN A 337 -2.44 -4.06 21.67
C GLN A 337 -1.59 -5.30 21.41
N ALA A 338 -1.60 -5.84 20.19
CA ALA A 338 -0.75 -6.97 19.83
C ALA A 338 0.76 -6.67 19.99
N ASP A 339 1.19 -5.45 19.69
CA ASP A 339 2.58 -5.00 19.89
C ASP A 339 3.01 -4.88 21.36
N ASN A 340 2.03 -4.79 22.28
CA ASN A 340 2.24 -4.71 23.72
C ASN A 340 1.96 -6.04 24.43
N VAL A 341 1.79 -7.13 23.69
CA VAL A 341 1.64 -8.46 24.28
C VAL A 341 2.85 -8.76 25.17
N GLY A 342 2.59 -9.32 26.36
CA GLY A 342 3.59 -9.56 27.40
C GLY A 342 3.70 -8.44 28.42
N THR A 343 3.27 -7.21 28.09
CA THR A 343 3.21 -6.14 29.09
C THR A 343 2.00 -6.32 30.02
N PRO A 344 2.12 -6.03 31.32
CA PRO A 344 0.97 -6.00 32.22
C PRO A 344 -0.06 -4.95 31.77
N SER A 345 -1.34 -5.32 31.80
CA SER A 345 -2.41 -4.39 31.46
C SER A 345 -2.46 -3.22 32.46
N LEU A 346 -2.39 -1.99 31.96
CA LEU A 346 -2.53 -0.77 32.78
C LEU A 346 -3.90 -0.64 33.44
N LEU A 347 -4.93 -1.31 32.90
CA LEU A 347 -6.31 -1.24 33.39
C LEU A 347 -6.73 -2.48 34.18
N GLY A 348 -5.80 -3.37 34.50
CA GLY A 348 -6.07 -4.65 35.18
C GLY A 348 -6.99 -5.62 34.41
N THR A 349 -7.17 -5.45 33.10
CA THR A 349 -8.02 -6.31 32.26
C THR A 349 -7.26 -7.49 31.66
N GLY A 350 -7.99 -8.59 31.38
CA GLY A 350 -7.44 -9.73 30.65
C GLY A 350 -7.23 -9.44 29.17
N GLU A 351 -6.24 -10.07 28.55
CA GLU A 351 -5.79 -9.80 27.18
C GLU A 351 -6.89 -9.99 26.12
N VAL A 352 -7.78 -10.96 26.31
CA VAL A 352 -8.91 -11.20 25.40
C VAL A 352 -9.93 -10.06 25.51
N VAL A 353 -10.18 -9.55 26.72
CA VAL A 353 -11.13 -8.44 26.94
C VAL A 353 -10.60 -7.16 26.28
N GLU A 354 -9.29 -6.92 26.36
CA GLU A 354 -8.66 -5.77 25.69
C GLU A 354 -8.73 -5.89 24.17
N ALA A 355 -8.42 -7.07 23.63
CA ALA A 355 -8.55 -7.33 22.20
C ALA A 355 -10.00 -7.15 21.71
N LEU A 356 -10.98 -7.66 22.47
CA LEU A 356 -12.41 -7.48 22.17
C LEU A 356 -12.81 -6.00 22.19
N ALA A 357 -12.34 -5.21 23.16
CA ALA A 357 -12.61 -3.78 23.22
C ALA A 357 -12.10 -3.06 21.96
N HIS A 358 -10.91 -3.44 21.48
CA HIS A 358 -10.32 -2.90 20.26
C HIS A 358 -10.98 -3.35 18.95
N LEU A 359 -11.89 -4.35 19.00
CA LEU A 359 -12.68 -4.78 17.85
C LEU A 359 -14.01 -4.04 17.73
N VAL A 360 -14.51 -3.39 18.78
CA VAL A 360 -15.84 -2.77 18.79
C VAL A 360 -15.96 -1.71 17.68
N VAL A 361 -15.00 -0.79 17.61
CA VAL A 361 -15.03 0.32 16.64
C VAL A 361 -14.96 -0.16 15.18
N PRO A 362 -13.95 -0.94 14.75
CA PRO A 362 -13.89 -1.41 13.36
C PRO A 362 -15.08 -2.31 12.99
N THR A 363 -15.58 -3.13 13.93
CA THR A 363 -16.76 -3.99 13.69
C THR A 363 -18.02 -3.17 13.51
N ALA A 364 -18.28 -2.19 14.38
CA ALA A 364 -19.46 -1.34 14.28
C ALA A 364 -19.47 -0.52 12.98
N LEU A 365 -18.32 0.06 12.59
CA LEU A 365 -18.21 0.81 11.34
C LEU A 365 -18.40 -0.09 10.11
N THR A 366 -17.83 -1.30 10.12
CA THR A 366 -17.98 -2.25 9.00
C THR A 366 -19.41 -2.79 8.92
N ALA A 367 -20.04 -3.10 10.05
CA ALA A 367 -21.44 -3.49 10.11
C ALA A 367 -22.34 -2.39 9.55
N LEU A 368 -22.11 -1.13 9.92
CA LEU A 368 -22.87 0.01 9.40
C LEU A 368 -22.74 0.14 7.87
N VAL A 369 -21.53 -0.06 7.32
CA VAL A 369 -21.32 -0.06 5.87
C VAL A 369 -22.05 -1.21 5.18
N LEU A 370 -21.96 -2.43 5.71
CA LEU A 370 -22.64 -3.60 5.13
C LEU A 370 -24.17 -3.45 5.20
N THR A 371 -24.71 -3.03 6.35
CA THR A 371 -26.14 -2.74 6.52
C THR A 371 -26.60 -1.62 5.60
N GLY A 372 -25.80 -0.56 5.42
CA GLY A 372 -26.07 0.51 4.46
C GLY A 372 -26.21 -0.02 3.03
N TRP A 373 -25.29 -0.88 2.59
CA TRP A 373 -25.37 -1.51 1.26
C TRP A 373 -26.52 -2.51 1.12
N VAL A 374 -26.86 -3.25 2.17
CA VAL A 374 -28.06 -4.11 2.20
C VAL A 374 -29.31 -3.26 2.04
N ALA A 375 -29.41 -2.14 2.76
CA ALA A 375 -30.53 -1.22 2.65
C ALA A 375 -30.65 -0.61 1.24
N VAL A 376 -29.53 -0.14 0.67
CA VAL A 376 -29.48 0.35 -0.72
C VAL A 376 -29.94 -0.73 -1.70
N THR A 377 -29.49 -1.98 -1.53
CA THR A 377 -29.93 -3.09 -2.39
C THR A 377 -31.43 -3.36 -2.23
N GLY A 378 -31.93 -3.28 -0.99
CA GLY A 378 -33.34 -3.40 -0.64
C GLY A 378 -34.26 -2.39 -1.34
N LEU A 379 -33.75 -1.19 -1.66
CA LEU A 379 -34.49 -0.17 -2.42
C LEU A 379 -34.76 -0.59 -3.87
N PHE A 380 -33.98 -1.52 -4.42
CA PHE A 380 -34.11 -2.00 -5.79
C PHE A 380 -34.72 -3.41 -5.90
N GLY A 381 -35.03 -4.05 -4.76
CA GLY A 381 -35.65 -5.36 -4.72
C GLY A 381 -35.42 -6.10 -3.41
N PRO A 382 -36.11 -7.25 -3.19
CA PRO A 382 -35.95 -8.02 -1.97
C PRO A 382 -34.53 -8.59 -1.87
N VAL A 383 -33.92 -8.44 -0.69
CA VAL A 383 -32.62 -9.06 -0.38
C VAL A 383 -32.86 -10.47 0.15
N PRO A 384 -32.29 -11.53 -0.48
CA PRO A 384 -32.44 -12.89 0.01
C PRO A 384 -31.91 -13.03 1.45
N VAL A 385 -32.63 -13.74 2.32
CA VAL A 385 -32.21 -13.97 3.71
C VAL A 385 -30.82 -14.63 3.77
N ALA A 386 -30.54 -15.55 2.85
CA ALA A 386 -29.23 -16.20 2.73
C ALA A 386 -28.09 -15.20 2.45
N ALA A 387 -28.37 -14.12 1.70
CA ALA A 387 -27.39 -13.05 1.46
C ALA A 387 -27.08 -12.29 2.76
N ALA A 388 -28.11 -11.93 3.53
CA ALA A 388 -27.94 -11.26 4.82
C ALA A 388 -27.14 -12.11 5.82
N VAL A 389 -27.46 -13.40 5.93
CA VAL A 389 -26.71 -14.35 6.78
C VAL A 389 -25.26 -14.47 6.31
N SER A 390 -25.03 -14.53 5.00
CA SER A 390 -23.68 -14.61 4.44
C SER A 390 -22.84 -13.37 4.72
N LEU A 391 -23.45 -12.17 4.68
CA LEU A 391 -22.79 -10.92 5.03
C LEU A 391 -22.41 -10.88 6.53
N CYS A 392 -23.25 -11.44 7.41
CA CYS A 392 -22.89 -11.64 8.81
C CYS A 392 -21.67 -12.57 8.97
N LEU A 393 -21.62 -13.68 8.22
CA LEU A 393 -20.46 -14.59 8.22
C LEU A 393 -19.19 -13.88 7.69
N VAL A 394 -19.32 -13.06 6.65
CA VAL A 394 -18.22 -12.23 6.15
C VAL A 394 -17.71 -11.26 7.21
N LEU A 395 -18.59 -10.60 7.96
CA LEU A 395 -18.18 -9.71 9.05
C LEU A 395 -17.39 -10.47 10.12
N VAL A 396 -17.88 -11.64 10.55
CA VAL A 396 -17.18 -12.51 11.51
C VAL A 396 -15.80 -12.92 10.97
N LEU A 397 -15.73 -13.29 9.69
CA LEU A 397 -14.49 -13.70 9.05
C LEU A 397 -13.47 -12.55 8.95
N VAL A 398 -13.91 -11.35 8.58
CA VAL A 398 -13.06 -10.14 8.53
C VAL A 398 -12.53 -9.79 9.93
N VAL A 399 -13.37 -9.89 10.96
CA VAL A 399 -12.96 -9.74 12.37
C VAL A 399 -11.88 -10.77 12.71
N ALA A 400 -12.15 -12.06 12.48
CA ALA A 400 -11.20 -13.14 12.79
C ALA A 400 -9.87 -12.98 12.05
N GLY A 401 -9.91 -12.64 10.76
CA GLY A 401 -8.72 -12.39 9.94
C GLY A 401 -7.89 -11.21 10.44
N ASN A 402 -8.52 -10.14 10.96
CA ASN A 402 -7.77 -9.01 11.53
C ASN A 402 -7.19 -9.32 12.91
N VAL A 403 -7.86 -10.14 13.73
CA VAL A 403 -7.28 -10.67 14.98
C VAL A 403 -6.09 -11.57 14.68
N LEU A 404 -6.20 -12.48 13.71
CA LEU A 404 -5.08 -13.31 13.26
C LEU A 404 -3.91 -12.45 12.75
N ALA A 405 -4.21 -11.40 11.98
CA ALA A 405 -3.17 -10.50 11.45
C ALA A 405 -2.47 -9.69 12.54
N ALA A 406 -3.18 -9.29 13.60
CA ALA A 406 -2.60 -8.59 14.74
C ALA A 406 -1.78 -9.55 15.62
N PHE A 407 -2.32 -10.72 15.97
CA PHE A 407 -1.72 -11.68 16.92
C PHE A 407 -1.01 -12.87 16.23
N ARG A 408 -0.42 -12.66 15.05
CA ARG A 408 0.33 -13.71 14.33
C ARG A 408 1.70 -14.02 14.91
N GLY A 409 2.26 -13.16 15.76
CA GLY A 409 3.60 -13.33 16.33
C GLY A 409 4.73 -13.04 15.35
N SER A 410 5.83 -13.78 15.48
CA SER A 410 6.96 -13.77 14.55
C SER A 410 6.84 -14.92 13.54
N PRO A 411 7.37 -14.77 12.31
CA PRO A 411 7.43 -15.88 11.36
C PRO A 411 8.28 -17.02 11.94
N THR A 412 7.77 -18.26 11.92
CA THR A 412 8.50 -19.45 12.38
C THR A 412 9.55 -19.93 11.38
N PHE A 413 9.53 -19.40 10.15
CA PHE A 413 10.42 -19.80 9.06
C PHE A 413 10.88 -18.55 8.30
N VAL A 414 12.07 -18.03 8.58
CA VAL A 414 12.62 -16.80 7.95
C VAL A 414 13.60 -17.12 6.83
N LEU A 415 13.56 -18.32 6.25
CA LEU A 415 14.61 -18.76 5.32
C LEU A 415 14.51 -18.10 3.94
N ARG A 416 13.33 -17.61 3.51
CA ARG A 416 13.16 -17.00 2.18
C ARG A 416 12.09 -15.89 2.15
N PRO A 417 12.27 -14.80 1.37
CA PRO A 417 11.32 -13.68 1.28
C PRO A 417 9.88 -14.10 0.95
N GLN A 418 9.69 -15.11 0.10
CA GLN A 418 8.36 -15.61 -0.25
C GLN A 418 7.61 -16.22 0.95
N MET A 419 8.30 -16.83 1.91
CA MET A 419 7.66 -17.38 3.11
C MET A 419 7.16 -16.25 4.00
N VAL A 420 7.91 -15.16 4.07
CA VAL A 420 7.53 -13.96 4.79
C VAL A 420 6.31 -13.31 4.14
N VAL A 421 6.26 -13.21 2.80
CA VAL A 421 5.07 -12.75 2.06
C VAL A 421 3.87 -13.67 2.32
N ALA A 422 4.04 -14.98 2.24
CA ALA A 422 2.96 -15.94 2.51
C ALA A 422 2.44 -15.80 3.96
N TRP A 423 3.34 -15.65 4.92
CA TRP A 423 3.01 -15.41 6.32
C TRP A 423 2.26 -14.08 6.52
N TYR A 424 2.65 -13.02 5.80
CA TYR A 424 1.94 -11.74 5.77
C TYR A 424 0.53 -11.86 5.18
N ALA A 425 0.40 -12.59 4.08
CA ALA A 425 -0.83 -12.70 3.32
C ALA A 425 -1.84 -13.68 3.95
N MET A 426 -1.39 -14.66 4.74
CA MET A 426 -2.22 -15.77 5.23
C MET A 426 -3.55 -15.33 5.88
N PRO A 427 -3.62 -14.32 6.76
CA PRO A 427 -4.90 -13.88 7.32
C PRO A 427 -5.86 -13.32 6.25
N ALA A 428 -5.35 -12.52 5.31
CA ALA A 428 -6.15 -11.97 4.21
C ALA A 428 -6.60 -13.09 3.25
N VAL A 429 -5.69 -14.02 2.90
CA VAL A 429 -5.97 -15.19 2.07
C VAL A 429 -7.06 -16.05 2.71
N THR A 430 -7.01 -16.27 4.03
CA THR A 430 -8.04 -17.02 4.76
C THR A 430 -9.42 -16.35 4.63
N VAL A 431 -9.48 -15.03 4.78
CA VAL A 431 -10.73 -14.25 4.62
C VAL A 431 -11.25 -14.34 3.19
N VAL A 432 -10.37 -14.14 2.20
CA VAL A 432 -10.74 -14.16 0.79
C VAL A 432 -11.20 -15.56 0.37
N LEU A 433 -10.48 -16.62 0.72
CA LEU A 433 -10.83 -17.99 0.35
C LEU A 433 -12.16 -18.42 0.98
N LEU A 434 -12.29 -18.33 2.30
CA LEU A 434 -13.52 -18.77 2.98
C LEU A 434 -14.71 -17.90 2.60
N GLY A 435 -14.54 -16.58 2.49
CA GLY A 435 -15.62 -15.70 2.04
C GLY A 435 -16.05 -15.97 0.60
N SER A 436 -15.12 -16.36 -0.28
CA SER A 436 -15.45 -16.78 -1.65
C SER A 436 -16.22 -18.10 -1.68
N VAL A 437 -15.85 -19.07 -0.82
CA VAL A 437 -16.61 -20.31 -0.65
C VAL A 437 -18.02 -20.01 -0.15
N VAL A 438 -18.18 -19.12 0.84
CA VAL A 438 -19.50 -18.65 1.29
C VAL A 438 -20.30 -18.08 0.12
N ALA A 439 -19.70 -17.23 -0.73
CA ALA A 439 -20.36 -16.68 -1.91
C ALA A 439 -20.84 -17.74 -2.91
N VAL A 440 -20.00 -18.73 -3.21
CA VAL A 440 -20.35 -19.84 -4.11
C VAL A 440 -21.51 -20.66 -3.54
N LEU A 441 -21.44 -21.03 -2.27
CA LEU A 441 -22.47 -21.87 -1.63
C LEU A 441 -23.81 -21.15 -1.49
N THR A 442 -23.79 -19.85 -1.18
CA THR A 442 -25.00 -19.04 -1.11
C THR A 442 -25.70 -18.94 -2.45
N LYS A 443 -24.95 -18.78 -3.55
CA LYS A 443 -25.52 -18.77 -4.91
C LYS A 443 -26.02 -20.12 -5.37
N ALA A 444 -25.33 -21.19 -5.00
CA ALA A 444 -25.75 -22.56 -5.27
C ALA A 444 -26.96 -23.00 -4.40
N ALA A 445 -27.49 -22.13 -3.53
CA ALA A 445 -28.52 -22.44 -2.54
C ALA A 445 -28.19 -23.69 -1.71
N SER A 446 -26.89 -23.94 -1.47
CA SER A 446 -26.39 -25.17 -0.84
C SER A 446 -26.30 -25.01 0.68
N TYR A 447 -27.46 -24.92 1.33
CA TYR A 447 -27.56 -24.55 2.74
C TYR A 447 -26.88 -25.53 3.71
N THR A 448 -26.85 -26.83 3.39
CA THR A 448 -26.13 -27.83 4.18
C THR A 448 -24.64 -27.53 4.22
N TRP A 449 -24.04 -27.25 3.06
CA TRP A 449 -22.62 -26.89 2.97
C TRP A 449 -22.34 -25.49 3.53
N LEU A 450 -23.28 -24.55 3.39
CA LEU A 450 -23.18 -23.23 4.01
C LEU A 450 -23.12 -23.34 5.55
N SER A 451 -23.90 -24.26 6.14
CA SER A 451 -23.83 -24.58 7.57
C SER A 451 -22.44 -25.11 7.96
N VAL A 452 -21.89 -26.07 7.22
CA VAL A 452 -20.53 -26.59 7.44
C VAL A 452 -19.48 -25.47 7.36
N VAL A 453 -19.57 -24.60 6.36
CA VAL A 453 -18.63 -23.48 6.20
C VAL A 453 -18.81 -22.42 7.29
N SER A 454 -20.03 -22.21 7.80
CA SER A 454 -20.25 -21.33 8.95
C SER A 454 -19.51 -21.83 10.20
N TRP A 455 -19.53 -23.14 10.47
CA TRP A 455 -18.72 -23.75 11.54
C TRP A 455 -17.23 -23.54 11.32
N LEU A 456 -16.75 -23.62 10.07
CA LEU A 456 -15.36 -23.33 9.75
C LEU A 456 -14.99 -21.85 9.99
N VAL A 457 -15.89 -20.91 9.68
CA VAL A 457 -15.71 -19.48 10.01
C VAL A 457 -15.60 -19.28 11.53
N TYR A 458 -16.46 -19.95 12.32
CA TYR A 458 -16.36 -19.92 13.78
C TYR A 458 -15.07 -20.59 14.29
N ALA A 459 -14.61 -21.68 13.67
CA ALA A 459 -13.33 -22.30 14.00
C ALA A 459 -12.15 -21.35 13.75
N VAL A 460 -12.18 -20.56 12.68
CA VAL A 460 -11.18 -19.51 12.41
C VAL A 460 -11.24 -18.40 13.47
N LEU A 461 -12.43 -18.00 13.92
CA LEU A 461 -12.58 -17.05 15.02
C LEU A 461 -12.00 -17.60 16.34
N LEU A 462 -12.31 -18.86 16.69
CA LEU A 462 -11.77 -19.53 17.87
C LEU A 462 -10.25 -19.66 17.79
N TRP A 463 -9.71 -19.97 16.62
CA TRP A 463 -8.27 -19.97 16.36
C TRP A 463 -7.66 -18.57 16.54
N ALA A 464 -8.32 -17.52 16.05
CA ALA A 464 -7.87 -16.15 16.25
C ALA A 464 -7.79 -15.78 17.74
N VAL A 465 -8.81 -16.14 18.52
CA VAL A 465 -8.83 -15.93 19.99
C VAL A 465 -7.76 -16.77 20.69
N SER A 466 -7.54 -18.01 20.28
CA SER A 466 -6.50 -18.86 20.87
C SER A 466 -5.10 -18.30 20.59
N ARG A 467 -4.89 -17.61 19.46
CA ARG A 467 -3.64 -16.90 19.17
C ARG A 467 -3.39 -15.75 20.14
N VAL A 468 -4.40 -14.96 20.50
CA VAL A 468 -4.28 -13.89 21.52
C VAL A 468 -3.76 -14.46 22.84
N ARG A 469 -4.37 -15.55 23.32
CA ARG A 469 -3.99 -16.22 24.58
C ARG A 469 -2.59 -16.81 24.49
N ARG A 470 -2.30 -17.58 23.43
CA ARG A 470 -1.01 -18.25 23.24
C ARG A 470 0.14 -17.25 23.19
N LEU A 471 -0.02 -16.15 22.46
CA LEU A 471 1.04 -15.15 22.34
C LEU A 471 1.32 -14.46 23.69
N THR A 472 0.27 -14.20 24.46
CA THR A 472 0.36 -13.60 25.79
C THR A 472 1.06 -14.52 26.78
N TYR A 473 0.74 -15.82 26.74
CA TYR A 473 1.41 -16.82 27.57
C TYR A 473 2.90 -16.92 27.23
N LEU A 474 3.25 -17.02 25.94
CA LEU A 474 4.64 -17.15 25.48
C LEU A 474 5.54 -15.95 25.83
N HIS A 475 4.99 -14.77 26.13
CA HIS A 475 5.78 -13.61 26.55
C HIS A 475 5.86 -13.46 28.08
N ARG A 476 5.01 -14.16 28.84
CA ARG A 476 4.99 -14.12 30.31
C ARG A 476 5.74 -15.28 30.95
N ALA A 477 5.79 -16.42 30.26
CA ALA A 477 6.68 -17.54 30.57
C ALA A 477 8.09 -17.20 30.11
#